data_AF-A0A5C6PC48-F1
#
_entry.id   AF-A0A5C6PC48-F1
#
_cell.length_a   1.000
_cell.length_b   1.000
_cell.length_c   1.000
_cell.angle_alpha   90.00
_cell.angle_beta   90.00
_cell.angle_gamma   90.00
#
_symmetry.space_group_name_H-M   'P 1'
#
loop_
_entity.id
_entity.type
_entity.pdbx_description
1 polymer ?
#
loop_
_entity_poly.entity_id
_entity_poly.type
_entity_poly.pdbx_seq_one_letter_code
_entity_poly.pdbx_strand_id
1 'polypeptide(L)'
;MRRHTVDFYGALYRAEDCTREDELQQGLPRLSQRDQPTLDANVSMEELTAAVGPMASGPPPGLDGLPRDFYKHFYRATEVNGKVITSTSSQCEASAEE
;
A
#
# COMPACT_ATOMS: atom_id res chain seq x y z
N MET A 1 -12.13 24.97 33.78
CA MET A 1 -10.86 24.62 33.11
C MET A 1 -10.98 23.37 32.24
N ARG A 2 -11.32 22.19 32.77
CA ARG A 2 -11.43 20.93 31.99
C ARG A 2 -12.35 21.00 30.76
N ARG A 3 -13.51 21.65 30.87
CA ARG A 3 -14.46 21.77 29.74
C ARG A 3 -13.84 22.46 28.53
N HIS A 4 -13.17 23.59 28.75
CA HIS A 4 -12.48 24.34 27.68
C HIS A 4 -11.35 23.54 27.03
N THR A 5 -10.62 22.74 27.81
CA THR A 5 -9.57 21.86 27.30
C THR A 5 -10.16 20.76 26.41
N VAL A 6 -11.23 20.10 26.85
CA VAL A 6 -11.91 19.04 26.09
C VAL A 6 -12.53 19.58 24.80
N ASP A 7 -13.20 20.73 24.87
CA ASP A 7 -13.81 21.37 23.69
C ASP A 7 -12.74 21.74 22.65
N PHE A 8 -11.60 22.28 23.10
CA PHE A 8 -10.48 22.66 22.23
C PHE A 8 -9.81 21.44 21.57
N TYR A 9 -9.39 20.45 22.35
CA TYR A 9 -8.72 19.27 21.80
C TYR A 9 -9.65 18.33 21.03
N GLY A 10 -10.95 18.32 21.35
CA GLY A 10 -11.96 17.59 20.60
C GLY A 10 -12.21 18.18 19.20
N ALA A 11 -11.94 19.47 19.01
CA ALA A 11 -12.08 20.14 17.71
C ALA A 11 -10.77 20.21 16.90
N LEU A 12 -9.60 20.00 17.53
CA LEU A 12 -8.28 20.26 16.94
C LEU A 12 -7.97 19.44 15.67
N TYR A 13 -8.55 18.24 15.55
CA TYR A 13 -8.41 17.37 14.38
C TYR A 13 -9.76 16.93 13.82
N ARG A 14 -10.78 17.77 13.99
CA ARG A 14 -12.06 17.51 13.36
C ARG A 14 -11.85 17.50 11.85
N ALA A 15 -12.40 16.51 11.16
CA ALA A 15 -12.42 16.50 9.71
C ALA A 15 -13.15 17.77 9.24
N GLU A 16 -12.41 18.72 8.68
CA GLU A 16 -12.97 19.82 7.92
C GLU A 16 -13.20 19.34 6.48
N ASP A 17 -14.24 19.84 5.83
CA ASP A 17 -14.44 19.60 4.41
C ASP A 17 -13.28 20.25 3.66
N CYS A 18 -12.39 19.43 3.10
CA CYS A 18 -11.30 19.87 2.25
C CYS A 18 -11.87 20.34 0.91
N THR A 19 -12.45 21.54 0.86
CA THR A 19 -13.01 22.12 -0.38
C THR A 19 -11.93 22.64 -1.35
N ARG A 20 -10.65 22.54 -0.97
CA ARG A 20 -9.51 23.11 -1.71
C ARG A 20 -8.64 22.06 -2.41
N GLU A 21 -9.13 20.83 -2.56
CA GLU A 21 -8.39 19.80 -3.31
C GLU A 21 -8.08 20.26 -4.73
N ASP A 22 -9.01 20.97 -5.37
CA ASP A 22 -8.83 21.56 -6.70
C ASP A 22 -7.74 22.64 -6.72
N GLU A 23 -7.55 23.39 -5.63
CA GLU A 23 -6.48 24.40 -5.50
C GLU A 23 -5.10 23.73 -5.35
N LEU A 24 -5.04 22.63 -4.59
CA LEU A 24 -3.81 21.86 -4.37
C LEU A 24 -3.34 21.12 -5.63
N GLN A 25 -4.26 20.81 -6.53
CA GLN A 25 -3.97 20.13 -7.80
C GLN A 25 -3.59 21.10 -8.94
N GLN A 26 -3.63 22.41 -8.71
CA GLN A 26 -3.27 23.41 -9.74
C GLN A 26 -1.79 23.32 -10.11
N GLY A 27 -1.50 23.32 -11.41
CA GLY A 27 -0.13 23.33 -11.93
C GLY A 27 0.61 21.99 -11.82
N LEU A 28 -0.03 20.93 -11.33
CA LEU A 28 0.55 19.59 -11.36
C LEU A 28 0.51 19.03 -12.79
N PRO A 29 1.55 18.27 -13.20
CA PRO A 29 1.52 17.52 -14.44
C PRO A 29 0.29 16.62 -14.48
N ARG A 30 -0.53 16.76 -15.54
CA ARG A 30 -1.67 15.87 -15.75
C ARG A 30 -1.23 14.68 -16.59
N LEU A 31 -1.71 13.50 -16.23
CA LEU A 31 -1.53 12.31 -17.04
C LEU A 31 -2.10 12.53 -18.44
N SER A 32 -1.41 12.00 -19.45
CA SER A 32 -1.92 12.04 -20.81
C SER A 32 -3.16 11.14 -20.92
N GLN A 33 -4.11 11.50 -21.79
CA GLN A 33 -5.28 10.64 -22.05
C GLN A 33 -4.88 9.25 -22.58
N ARG A 34 -3.67 9.12 -23.10
CA ARG A 34 -3.12 7.84 -23.57
C ARG A 34 -2.74 6.91 -22.42
N ASP A 35 -2.26 7.46 -21.31
CA ASP A 35 -1.72 6.66 -20.19
C ASP A 35 -2.78 6.34 -19.13
N GLN A 36 -3.84 7.15 -19.05
CA GLN A 36 -5.00 6.92 -18.19
C GLN A 36 -5.55 5.48 -18.27
N PRO A 37 -5.90 4.93 -19.44
CA PRO A 37 -6.48 3.58 -19.50
C PRO A 37 -5.52 2.49 -19.03
N THR A 38 -4.20 2.70 -19.17
CA THR A 38 -3.18 1.76 -18.68
C THR A 38 -3.12 1.77 -17.15
N LEU A 39 -3.22 2.96 -16.54
CA LEU A 39 -3.16 3.12 -15.08
C LEU A 39 -4.48 2.76 -14.39
N ASP A 40 -5.60 2.90 -15.09
CA ASP A 40 -6.93 2.51 -14.61
C ASP A 40 -7.18 0.99 -14.77
N ALA A 41 -6.32 0.27 -15.50
CA ALA A 41 -6.42 -1.17 -15.67
C ALA A 41 -6.01 -1.93 -14.39
N ASN A 42 -6.55 -3.15 -14.23
CA ASN A 42 -6.09 -4.05 -13.18
C ASN A 42 -4.66 -4.50 -13.46
N VAL A 43 -3.85 -4.57 -12.39
CA VAL A 43 -2.50 -5.12 -12.47
C VAL A 43 -2.56 -6.59 -12.91
N SER A 44 -1.80 -6.92 -13.95
CA SER A 44 -1.71 -8.28 -14.49
C SER A 44 -0.71 -9.14 -13.71
N MET A 45 -0.89 -10.47 -13.81
CA MET A 45 0.05 -11.42 -13.23
C MET A 45 1.44 -11.28 -13.86
N GLU A 46 1.50 -11.06 -15.18
CA GLU A 46 2.74 -10.90 -15.93
C GLU A 46 3.55 -9.69 -15.43
N GLU A 47 2.90 -8.56 -15.19
CA GLU A 47 3.54 -7.36 -14.63
C GLU A 47 4.14 -7.63 -13.25
N LEU A 48 3.42 -8.35 -12.40
CA LEU A 48 3.91 -8.68 -11.07
C LEU A 48 5.03 -9.71 -11.09
N THR A 49 4.97 -10.72 -11.97
CA THR A 49 6.08 -11.65 -12.20
C THR A 49 7.32 -10.92 -12.72
N ALA A 50 7.14 -9.97 -13.65
CA ALA A 50 8.23 -9.15 -14.18
C ALA A 50 8.80 -8.20 -13.13
N ALA A 51 7.99 -7.71 -12.19
CA ALA A 51 8.45 -6.87 -11.09
C ALA A 51 9.19 -7.65 -10.00
N VAL A 52 8.65 -8.80 -9.57
CA VAL A 52 9.16 -9.56 -8.43
C VAL A 52 10.28 -10.54 -8.81
N GLY A 53 10.19 -11.17 -9.98
CA GLY A 53 11.12 -12.19 -10.44
C GLY A 53 12.59 -11.73 -10.46
N PRO A 54 12.92 -10.56 -11.01
CA PRO A 54 14.29 -10.06 -11.11
C PRO A 54 14.87 -9.46 -9.81
N MET A 55 14.08 -9.36 -8.72
CA MET A 55 14.57 -8.74 -7.47
C MET A 55 15.81 -9.50 -6.98
N ALA A 56 16.92 -8.81 -6.68
CA ALA A 56 18.11 -9.48 -6.15
C ALA A 56 17.91 -9.88 -4.68
N SER A 57 18.26 -11.11 -4.31
CA SER A 57 18.28 -11.57 -2.92
C SER A 57 19.51 -11.02 -2.19
N GLY A 58 19.41 -10.79 -0.88
CA GLY A 58 20.54 -10.36 -0.06
C GLY A 58 20.62 -8.88 0.39
N PRO A 59 19.95 -7.89 -0.24
CA PRO A 59 19.85 -6.57 0.35
C PRO A 59 19.08 -6.60 1.68
N PRO A 60 19.43 -5.73 2.64
CA PRO A 60 18.67 -5.58 3.87
C PRO A 60 17.21 -5.18 3.57
N PRO A 61 16.26 -5.53 4.47
CA PRO A 61 14.85 -5.24 4.28
C PRO A 61 14.59 -3.73 4.19
N GLY A 62 13.46 -3.38 3.57
CA GLY A 62 13.00 -2.00 3.49
C GLY A 62 12.49 -1.48 4.82
N LEU A 63 11.84 -0.32 4.77
CA LEU A 63 11.18 0.29 5.94
C LEU A 63 10.04 -0.58 6.52
N ASP A 64 9.50 -1.47 5.68
CA ASP A 64 8.51 -2.49 6.04
C ASP A 64 9.11 -3.69 6.81
N GLY A 65 10.44 -3.83 6.86
CA GLY A 65 11.11 -4.94 7.53
C GLY A 65 11.04 -6.28 6.81
N LEU A 66 10.41 -6.36 5.63
CA LEU A 66 10.22 -7.61 4.89
C LEU A 66 11.36 -7.84 3.89
N PRO A 67 12.01 -9.03 3.89
CA PRO A 67 13.08 -9.33 2.94
C PRO A 67 12.51 -9.57 1.54
N ARG A 68 13.30 -9.31 0.49
CA ARG A 68 12.83 -9.52 -0.90
C ARG A 68 12.42 -10.97 -1.19
N ASP A 69 13.04 -11.91 -0.50
CA ASP A 69 12.72 -13.34 -0.65
C ASP A 69 11.33 -13.68 -0.12
N PHE A 70 10.82 -12.92 0.86
CA PHE A 70 9.43 -13.03 1.30
C PHE A 70 8.49 -12.79 0.11
N TYR A 71 8.66 -11.66 -0.58
CA TYR A 71 7.83 -11.32 -1.74
C TYR A 71 7.91 -12.38 -2.84
N LYS A 72 9.10 -12.89 -3.15
CA LYS A 72 9.26 -13.97 -4.13
C LYS A 72 8.57 -15.27 -3.74
N HIS A 73 8.59 -15.63 -2.46
CA HIS A 73 7.96 -16.85 -1.96
C HIS A 73 6.43 -16.77 -1.95
N PHE A 74 5.89 -15.69 -1.40
CA PHE A 74 4.43 -15.51 -1.31
C PHE A 74 3.79 -15.31 -2.66
N TYR A 75 4.47 -14.61 -3.57
CA TYR A 75 3.94 -14.34 -4.90
C TYR A 75 3.89 -15.61 -5.79
N ARG A 76 4.74 -16.62 -5.53
CA ARG A 76 4.62 -17.95 -6.16
C ARG A 76 3.45 -18.77 -5.62
N ALA A 77 3.03 -18.53 -4.37
CA ALA A 77 1.99 -19.30 -3.70
C ALA A 77 0.56 -18.83 -4.02
N THR A 78 0.40 -17.65 -4.64
CA THR A 78 -0.91 -17.12 -5.04
C THR A 78 -1.46 -17.69 -6.35
N GLU A 79 -0.69 -18.51 -7.07
CA GLU A 79 -1.19 -19.31 -8.19
C GLU A 79 -1.80 -20.63 -7.68
N VAL A 80 -3.07 -20.60 -7.29
CA VAL A 80 -3.88 -21.83 -7.11
C VAL A 80 -5.12 -21.70 -8.00
N ASN A 81 -5.17 -22.51 -9.07
CA ASN A 81 -6.37 -22.73 -9.91
C ASN A 81 -7.06 -21.46 -10.45
N GLY A 82 -6.30 -20.46 -10.93
CA GLY A 82 -6.86 -19.34 -11.71
C GLY A 82 -7.83 -18.43 -10.95
N LYS A 83 -7.85 -18.46 -9.61
CA LYS A 83 -8.66 -17.57 -8.77
C LYS A 83 -7.78 -16.83 -7.78
N VAL A 84 -7.75 -15.51 -7.88
CA VAL A 84 -7.07 -14.63 -6.91
C VAL A 84 -7.80 -14.73 -5.58
N ILE A 85 -7.17 -15.39 -4.61
CA ILE A 85 -7.61 -15.39 -3.22
C ILE A 85 -6.64 -14.50 -2.47
N THR A 86 -7.08 -13.34 -2.01
CA THR A 86 -6.37 -12.58 -0.98
C THR A 86 -6.49 -13.35 0.32
N SER A 87 -5.66 -14.38 0.49
CA SER A 87 -5.55 -15.09 1.75
C SER A 87 -4.84 -14.18 2.73
N THR A 88 -5.59 -13.37 3.48
CA THR A 88 -5.10 -12.86 4.77
C THR A 88 -4.94 -14.07 5.68
N SER A 89 -3.81 -14.77 5.55
CA SER A 89 -3.39 -15.76 6.53
C SER A 89 -2.85 -15.01 7.72
N SER A 90 -3.74 -14.75 8.66
CA SER A 90 -3.47 -14.37 10.03
C SER A 90 -2.71 -15.49 10.74
N GLN A 91 -1.40 -15.58 10.49
CA GLN A 91 -0.46 -16.35 11.32
C GLN A 91 0.87 -15.60 11.40
N CYS A 92 0.89 -14.52 12.19
CA CYS A 92 2.10 -14.05 12.86
C CYS A 92 1.96 -14.44 14.34
N GLU A 93 2.37 -15.65 14.69
CA GLU A 93 2.68 -15.97 16.08
C GLU A 93 4.04 -15.35 16.39
N ALA A 94 4.02 -14.32 17.24
CA ALA A 94 5.21 -13.77 17.85
C ALA A 94 5.72 -14.78 18.88
N SER A 95 6.75 -15.53 18.54
CA SER A 95 7.61 -16.16 19.55
C SER A 95 8.52 -15.09 20.13
N ALA A 96 8.15 -14.56 21.28
CA ALA A 96 9.05 -13.83 22.15
C ALA A 96 10.04 -14.83 22.76
N GLU A 97 11.34 -14.62 22.50
CA GLU A 97 12.41 -15.31 23.22
C GLU A 97 12.54 -14.72 24.64
N GLU A 98 12.79 -15.61 25.60
CA GLU A 98 12.94 -15.37 27.05
C GLU A 98 14.32 -14.80 27.42
#